data_AF-Q1I5X6-F1
#
_entry.id   AF-Q1I5X6-F1
#
_cell.length_a   1.000
_cell.length_b   1.000
_cell.length_c   1.000
_cell.angle_alpha   90.00
_cell.angle_beta   90.00
_cell.angle_gamma   90.00
#
_symmetry.space_group_name_H-M   'P 1'
#
loop_
_entity.id
_entity.type
_entity.pdbx_description
1 polymer ?
#
loop_
_entity_poly.entity_id
_entity_poly.type
_entity_poly.pdbx_seq_one_letter_code
_entity_poly.pdbx_strand_id
1 'polypeptide(L)'
;MSGLPAEGVMGSLWQGQAMRLGAVGPLRWELRPWRRDVQVWMGFQGQGWRLHASGWPWLWQAEVEALSAQSSVAQGYRLAGLWQGVLHMRGSGGRCREAQGRLEVNDLALVEPWSLGLGQGGIEMSCADGWQVSGYLAQDGQHRLAVSGDLLARRAQVSVEVQPNAALTPVLRGGQWLGAEALQGQREIRW
;
A
#
# COMPACT_ATOMS: atom_id res chain seq x y z
N MET A 1 -4.06 23.44 1.78
CA MET A 1 -3.44 22.23 1.20
C MET A 1 -2.02 22.16 1.72
N SER A 2 -1.77 21.40 2.78
CA SER A 2 -0.41 21.09 3.23
C SER A 2 0.19 20.05 2.28
N GLY A 3 1.26 20.40 1.58
CA GLY A 3 2.03 19.42 0.79
C GLY A 3 2.70 18.40 1.70
N LEU A 4 2.99 17.21 1.19
CA LEU A 4 3.81 16.23 1.91
C LEU A 4 5.25 16.79 2.05
N PRO A 5 5.90 16.66 3.22
CA PRO A 5 7.28 17.10 3.38
C PRO A 5 8.18 16.28 2.44
N ALA A 6 8.95 16.99 1.61
CA ALA A 6 9.88 16.41 0.66
C ALA A 6 11.32 16.80 1.04
N GLU A 7 12.23 15.83 1.04
CA GLU A 7 13.63 16.02 1.41
C GLU A 7 14.57 15.46 0.34
N GLY A 8 15.71 16.13 0.17
CA GLY A 8 16.72 15.73 -0.80
C GLY A 8 16.21 15.70 -2.23
N VAL A 9 15.30 16.61 -2.59
CA VAL A 9 14.73 16.72 -3.94
C VAL A 9 15.81 17.22 -4.90
N MET A 10 16.04 16.46 -5.97
CA MET A 10 17.02 16.78 -7.00
C MET A 10 16.43 16.50 -8.39
N GLY A 11 16.83 17.30 -9.38
CA GLY A 11 16.41 17.17 -10.77
C GLY A 11 15.31 18.17 -11.16
N SER A 12 14.37 17.71 -12.00
CA SER A 12 13.32 18.51 -12.62
C SER A 12 11.95 17.86 -12.45
N LEU A 13 10.90 18.58 -12.83
CA LEU A 13 9.54 18.02 -12.87
C LEU A 13 9.42 16.80 -13.79
N TRP A 14 10.21 16.76 -14.86
CA TRP A 14 10.18 15.68 -15.85
C TRP A 14 11.04 14.49 -15.44
N GLN A 15 12.14 14.73 -14.75
CA GLN A 15 13.02 13.66 -14.30
C GLN A 15 13.72 14.13 -13.04
N GLY A 16 13.54 13.37 -11.97
CA GLY A 16 14.14 13.73 -10.68
C GLY A 16 14.05 12.61 -9.67
N GLN A 17 14.55 12.92 -8.48
CA GLN A 17 14.55 12.02 -7.34
C GLN A 17 14.36 12.81 -6.05
N ALA A 18 13.86 12.13 -5.02
CA ALA A 18 13.77 12.63 -3.67
C ALA A 18 14.24 11.54 -2.70
N MET A 19 14.97 11.93 -1.66
CA MET A 19 15.38 10.98 -0.61
C MET A 19 14.18 10.52 0.21
N ARG A 20 13.23 11.44 0.45
CA ARG A 20 12.03 11.17 1.23
C ARG A 20 10.88 12.06 0.78
N LEU A 21 9.69 11.48 0.70
CA LEU A 21 8.42 12.16 0.51
C LEU A 21 7.41 11.56 1.51
N GLY A 22 7.21 12.24 2.65
CA GLY A 22 6.46 11.70 3.78
C GLY A 22 7.07 10.39 4.30
N ALA A 23 6.30 9.29 4.23
CA ALA A 23 6.70 7.96 4.68
C ALA A 23 7.44 7.12 3.61
N VAL A 24 7.53 7.64 2.38
CA VAL A 24 8.07 6.92 1.23
C VAL A 24 9.44 7.49 0.86
N GLY A 25 10.37 6.63 0.45
CA GLY A 25 11.69 7.04 0.00
C GLY A 25 12.68 5.87 0.03
N PRO A 26 13.71 5.86 -0.83
CA PRO A 26 14.00 6.86 -1.86
C PRO A 26 13.02 6.77 -3.02
N LEU A 27 12.75 7.91 -3.67
CA LEU A 27 11.80 8.09 -4.76
C LEU A 27 12.54 8.58 -6.01
N ARG A 28 12.22 8.03 -7.18
CA ARG A 28 12.67 8.52 -8.48
C ARG A 28 11.47 8.60 -9.42
N TRP A 29 11.41 9.62 -10.25
CA TRP A 29 10.37 9.73 -11.29
C TRP A 29 10.96 10.11 -12.64
N GLU A 30 10.28 9.66 -13.69
CA GLU A 30 10.48 10.04 -15.07
C GLU A 30 9.11 10.27 -15.72
N LEU A 31 8.88 11.46 -16.26
CA LEU A 31 7.66 11.90 -16.91
C LEU A 31 8.01 12.35 -18.32
N ARG A 32 7.47 11.65 -19.30
CA ARG A 32 7.64 11.91 -20.73
C ARG A 32 6.32 12.43 -21.29
N PRO A 33 6.02 13.74 -21.18
CA PRO A 33 4.71 14.28 -21.53
C PRO A 33 4.34 14.07 -23.00
N TRP A 34 5.32 14.14 -23.91
CA TRP A 34 5.12 13.86 -25.34
C TRP A 34 4.73 12.41 -25.62
N ARG A 35 5.10 11.47 -24.73
CA ARG A 35 4.66 10.06 -24.79
C ARG A 35 3.48 9.75 -23.86
N ARG A 36 3.02 10.73 -23.07
CA ARG A 36 2.01 10.58 -22.01
C ARG A 36 2.35 9.42 -21.08
N ASP A 37 3.60 9.36 -20.68
CA ASP A 37 4.18 8.24 -19.96
C ASP A 37 4.83 8.74 -18.67
N VAL A 38 4.58 8.02 -17.57
CA VAL A 38 5.05 8.32 -16.21
C VAL A 38 5.61 7.03 -15.62
N GLN A 39 6.83 7.07 -15.12
CA GLN A 39 7.43 6.00 -14.34
C GLN A 39 7.89 6.55 -13.00
N VAL A 40 7.56 5.83 -11.94
CA VAL A 40 7.92 6.16 -10.56
C VAL A 40 8.50 4.91 -9.92
N TRP A 41 9.66 5.05 -9.28
CA TRP A 41 10.26 4.03 -8.44
C TRP A 41 10.32 4.56 -7.02
N MET A 42 9.90 3.75 -6.05
CA MET A 42 9.88 4.18 -4.66
C MET A 42 10.22 3.05 -3.69
N GLY A 43 10.96 3.38 -2.64
CA GLY A 43 11.15 2.51 -1.48
C GLY A 43 10.05 2.74 -0.44
N PHE A 44 9.40 1.67 0.01
CA PHE A 44 8.44 1.71 1.11
C PHE A 44 8.51 0.40 1.89
N GLN A 45 8.64 0.46 3.22
CA GLN A 45 8.65 -0.71 4.10
C GLN A 45 9.72 -1.77 3.73
N GLY A 46 10.93 -1.34 3.36
CA GLY A 46 12.03 -2.22 2.94
C GLY A 46 11.86 -2.86 1.55
N GLN A 47 10.83 -2.47 0.81
CA GLN A 47 10.45 -3.01 -0.48
C GLN A 47 10.56 -1.93 -1.56
N GLY A 48 11.14 -2.26 -2.71
CA GLY A 48 11.08 -1.43 -3.90
C GLY A 48 9.75 -1.59 -4.62
N TRP A 49 9.22 -0.50 -5.16
CA TRP A 49 7.97 -0.46 -5.90
C TRP A 49 8.17 0.28 -7.21
N ARG A 50 7.58 -0.22 -8.30
CA ARG A 50 7.47 0.50 -9.57
C ARG A 50 6.00 0.82 -9.84
N LEU A 51 5.73 2.07 -10.14
CA LEU A 51 4.48 2.50 -10.75
C LEU A 51 4.79 2.98 -12.17
N HIS A 52 4.12 2.40 -13.16
CA HIS A 52 4.17 2.86 -14.55
C HIS A 52 2.76 3.24 -14.98
N ALA A 53 2.60 4.42 -15.59
CA ALA A 53 1.34 4.84 -16.17
C ALA A 53 1.58 5.43 -17.57
N SER A 54 0.72 5.09 -18.52
CA SER A 54 0.80 5.57 -19.90
C SER A 54 -0.58 5.93 -20.44
N GLY A 55 -0.66 6.75 -21.50
CA GLY A 55 -1.91 7.05 -22.21
C GLY A 55 -2.87 8.02 -21.51
N TRP A 56 -2.48 8.58 -20.37
CA TRP A 56 -3.28 9.56 -19.63
C TRP A 56 -3.53 10.86 -20.41
N PRO A 57 -4.73 11.48 -20.34
CA PRO A 57 -5.94 11.03 -19.64
C PRO A 57 -6.90 10.14 -20.45
N TRP A 58 -6.77 9.96 -21.76
CA TRP A 58 -7.85 9.39 -22.58
C TRP A 58 -8.06 7.88 -22.38
N LEU A 59 -7.02 7.09 -22.62
CA LEU A 59 -7.04 5.62 -22.53
C LEU A 59 -5.80 5.23 -21.76
N TRP A 60 -5.85 5.44 -20.45
CA TRP A 60 -4.69 5.22 -19.63
C TRP A 60 -4.59 3.74 -19.23
N GLN A 61 -3.34 3.32 -19.08
CA GLN A 61 -2.97 2.04 -18.49
C GLN A 61 -1.99 2.33 -17.37
N ALA A 62 -2.16 1.67 -16.23
CA ALA A 62 -1.28 1.80 -15.09
C ALA A 62 -0.90 0.42 -14.56
N GLU A 63 0.33 0.31 -14.06
CA GLU A 63 0.90 -0.89 -13.51
C GLU A 63 1.56 -0.56 -12.18
N VAL A 64 1.34 -1.40 -11.17
CA VAL A 64 2.08 -1.37 -9.91
C VAL A 64 2.72 -2.74 -9.71
N GLU A 65 4.05 -2.74 -9.57
CA GLU A 65 4.85 -3.95 -9.40
C GLU A 65 5.66 -3.86 -8.11
N ALA A 66 5.66 -4.96 -7.34
CA ALA A 66 6.60 -5.16 -6.26
C ALA A 66 7.96 -5.59 -6.83
N LEU A 67 9.02 -4.86 -6.51
CA LEU A 67 10.38 -5.13 -6.97
C LEU A 67 11.15 -6.00 -5.95
N SER A 68 12.47 -5.94 -5.93
CA SER A 68 13.27 -6.54 -4.86
C SER A 68 13.28 -5.67 -3.60
N ALA A 69 13.81 -6.23 -2.51
CA ALA A 69 14.13 -5.47 -1.31
C ALA A 69 14.97 -4.23 -1.66
N GLN A 70 14.63 -3.11 -1.01
CA GLN A 70 15.25 -1.81 -1.23
C GLN A 70 15.31 -1.05 0.09
N SER A 71 16.37 -0.27 0.32
CA SER A 71 16.43 0.62 1.48
C SER A 71 15.20 1.54 1.49
N SER A 72 14.53 1.64 2.63
CA SER A 72 13.45 2.61 2.81
C SER A 72 13.75 3.57 3.96
N VAL A 73 13.01 4.67 4.01
CA VAL A 73 13.02 5.58 5.17
C VAL A 73 12.71 4.80 6.45
N ALA A 74 13.51 5.00 7.49
CA ALA A 74 13.27 4.44 8.82
C ALA A 74 11.99 5.03 9.42
N GLN A 75 11.10 4.16 9.90
CA GLN A 75 9.85 4.51 10.57
C GLN A 75 9.82 3.80 11.92
N GLY A 76 9.09 4.34 12.89
CA GLY A 76 9.00 3.73 14.24
C GLY A 76 8.35 2.34 14.26
N TYR A 77 7.59 2.01 13.22
CA TYR A 77 7.04 0.69 12.95
C TYR A 77 7.29 0.37 11.48
N ARG A 78 7.87 -0.80 11.20
CA ARG A 78 8.13 -1.25 9.84
C ARG A 78 7.41 -2.56 9.57
N LEU A 79 6.83 -2.71 8.39
CA LEU A 79 6.37 -3.99 7.88
C LEU A 79 7.51 -4.62 7.09
N ALA A 80 7.99 -5.78 7.51
CA ALA A 80 8.95 -6.57 6.76
C ALA A 80 8.22 -7.71 6.06
N GLY A 81 8.43 -7.83 4.75
CA GLY A 81 7.90 -8.91 3.94
C GLY A 81 8.25 -8.68 2.48
N LEU A 82 8.42 -9.75 1.73
CA LEU A 82 8.69 -9.68 0.30
C LEU A 82 7.38 -9.77 -0.47
N TRP A 83 6.92 -8.62 -0.94
CA TRP A 83 5.75 -8.54 -1.79
C TRP A 83 6.09 -9.02 -3.19
N GLN A 84 5.15 -9.69 -3.85
CA GLN A 84 5.31 -10.26 -5.17
C GLN A 84 4.04 -10.02 -5.99
N GLY A 85 4.19 -9.99 -7.30
CA GLY A 85 3.08 -9.82 -8.24
C GLY A 85 2.98 -8.40 -8.80
N VAL A 86 1.94 -8.22 -9.63
CA VAL A 86 1.70 -7.01 -10.40
C VAL A 86 0.20 -6.74 -10.42
N LEU A 87 -0.17 -5.47 -10.28
CA LEU A 87 -1.52 -4.95 -10.52
C LEU A 87 -1.51 -4.16 -11.82
N HIS A 88 -2.32 -4.57 -12.79
CA HIS A 88 -2.57 -3.79 -14.00
C HIS A 88 -3.95 -3.17 -13.96
N MET A 89 -4.06 -1.95 -14.43
CA MET A 89 -5.26 -1.13 -14.37
C MET A 89 -5.43 -0.40 -15.69
N ARG A 90 -6.66 -0.24 -16.17
CA ARG A 90 -6.97 0.54 -17.37
C ARG A 90 -8.18 1.42 -17.15
N GLY A 91 -8.20 2.57 -17.82
CA GLY A 91 -9.31 3.50 -17.68
C GLY A 91 -9.29 4.69 -18.64
N SER A 92 -10.14 5.66 -18.34
CA SER A 92 -10.30 6.88 -19.13
C SER A 92 -10.71 8.06 -18.26
N GLY A 93 -10.12 9.23 -18.50
CA GLY A 93 -10.23 10.38 -17.60
C GLY A 93 -9.80 9.97 -16.18
N GLY A 94 -10.60 10.33 -15.18
CA GLY A 94 -10.41 9.88 -13.80
C GLY A 94 -11.01 8.52 -13.45
N ARG A 95 -11.65 7.82 -14.41
CA ARG A 95 -12.37 6.56 -14.13
C ARG A 95 -11.50 5.35 -14.40
N CYS A 96 -11.40 4.45 -13.42
CA CYS A 96 -10.96 3.09 -13.68
C CYS A 96 -12.06 2.29 -14.38
N ARG A 97 -11.69 1.42 -15.32
CA ARG A 97 -12.60 0.53 -16.06
C ARG A 97 -12.27 -0.94 -15.85
N GLU A 98 -10.99 -1.27 -15.72
CA GLU A 98 -10.51 -2.64 -15.60
C GLU A 98 -9.34 -2.66 -14.62
N ALA A 99 -9.29 -3.69 -13.78
CA ALA A 99 -8.15 -4.01 -12.95
C ALA A 99 -7.95 -5.52 -12.94
N GLN A 100 -6.70 -5.95 -12.96
CA GLN A 100 -6.32 -7.36 -12.98
C GLN A 100 -4.99 -7.57 -12.25
N GLY A 101 -4.77 -8.81 -11.81
CA GLY A 101 -3.59 -9.17 -11.03
C GLY A 101 -3.76 -8.89 -9.55
N ARG A 102 -2.68 -9.08 -8.81
CA ARG A 102 -2.66 -8.97 -7.34
C ARG A 102 -1.22 -8.80 -6.86
N LEU A 103 -1.11 -8.24 -5.67
CA LEU A 103 0.13 -8.21 -4.88
C LEU A 103 -0.05 -9.17 -3.71
N GLU A 104 0.89 -10.06 -3.49
CA GLU A 104 0.86 -11.05 -2.40
C GLU A 104 2.14 -11.01 -1.58
N VAL A 105 2.03 -11.37 -0.30
CA VAL A 105 3.17 -11.54 0.61
C VAL A 105 2.91 -12.78 1.45
N ASN A 106 3.90 -13.65 1.60
CA ASN A 106 3.72 -14.90 2.35
C ASN A 106 4.15 -14.77 3.82
N ASP A 107 5.17 -13.97 4.08
CA ASP A 107 5.77 -13.79 5.40
C ASP A 107 5.87 -12.30 5.71
N LEU A 108 4.75 -11.70 6.08
CA LEU A 108 4.68 -10.35 6.60
C LEU A 108 4.95 -10.38 8.11
N ALA A 109 5.72 -9.42 8.59
CA ALA A 109 5.98 -9.20 9.99
C ALA A 109 5.97 -7.71 10.31
N LEU A 110 5.40 -7.34 11.46
CA LEU A 110 5.66 -6.02 12.06
C LEU A 110 7.02 -6.11 12.76
N VAL A 111 7.96 -5.30 12.33
CA VAL A 111 9.31 -5.22 12.88
C VAL A 111 9.55 -3.83 13.45
N GLU A 112 10.21 -3.81 14.61
CA GLU A 112 10.48 -2.65 15.45
C GLU A 112 9.25 -2.15 16.25
N PRO A 113 9.38 -2.00 17.59
CA PRO A 113 10.54 -2.32 18.42
C PRO A 113 10.75 -3.83 18.66
N TRP A 114 9.79 -4.67 18.28
CA TRP A 114 9.83 -6.13 18.39
C TRP A 114 9.36 -6.75 17.07
N SER A 115 9.65 -8.04 16.88
CA SER A 115 9.21 -8.77 15.68
C SER A 115 7.93 -9.54 15.98
N LEU A 116 6.89 -9.28 15.19
CA LEU A 116 5.60 -9.97 15.22
C LEU A 116 5.30 -10.54 13.84
N GLY A 117 5.17 -11.85 13.74
CA GLY A 117 4.59 -12.46 12.54
C GLY A 117 3.16 -11.95 12.32
N LEU A 118 2.87 -11.54 11.10
CA LEU A 118 1.53 -11.20 10.60
C LEU A 118 1.01 -12.21 9.58
N GLY A 119 1.88 -13.14 9.15
CA GLY A 119 1.54 -14.21 8.21
C GLY A 119 1.45 -13.71 6.78
N GLN A 120 0.48 -14.23 6.04
CA GLN A 120 0.32 -13.99 4.61
C GLN A 120 -0.72 -12.92 4.33
N GLY A 121 -0.55 -12.15 3.27
CA GLY A 121 -1.47 -11.11 2.88
C GLY A 121 -1.53 -10.92 1.38
N GLY A 122 -2.53 -10.16 0.95
CA GLY A 122 -2.73 -9.85 -0.44
C GLY A 122 -3.48 -8.53 -0.63
N ILE A 123 -3.25 -7.88 -1.76
CA ILE A 123 -3.92 -6.66 -2.20
C ILE A 123 -4.37 -6.85 -3.65
N GLU A 124 -5.62 -6.52 -3.89
CA GLU A 124 -6.25 -6.53 -5.20
C GLU A 124 -6.96 -5.19 -5.44
N MET A 125 -7.18 -4.86 -6.71
CA MET A 125 -7.96 -3.69 -7.09
C MET A 125 -9.13 -4.12 -7.98
N SER A 126 -10.27 -3.45 -7.81
CA SER A 126 -11.48 -3.64 -8.60
C SER A 126 -11.98 -2.29 -9.12
N CYS A 127 -12.51 -2.32 -10.33
CA CYS A 127 -13.07 -1.14 -10.98
C CYS A 127 -14.59 -1.20 -11.19
N ALA A 128 -15.24 -2.14 -10.50
CA ALA A 128 -16.70 -2.32 -10.55
C ALA A 128 -17.46 -1.08 -10.04
N ASP A 129 -16.94 -0.43 -9.00
CA ASP A 129 -17.53 0.78 -8.40
C ASP A 129 -16.44 1.84 -8.13
N GLY A 130 -15.74 2.27 -9.17
CA GLY A 130 -14.69 3.29 -9.07
C GLY A 130 -13.31 2.71 -8.77
N TRP A 131 -12.57 3.31 -7.82
CA TRP A 131 -11.23 2.85 -7.46
C TRP A 131 -11.29 2.06 -6.15
N GLN A 132 -11.75 0.82 -6.24
CA GLN A 132 -11.89 -0.04 -5.07
C GLN A 132 -10.62 -0.85 -4.86
N VAL A 133 -10.05 -0.75 -3.66
CA VAL A 133 -8.96 -1.61 -3.20
C VAL A 133 -9.53 -2.61 -2.20
N SER A 134 -9.08 -3.85 -2.27
CA SER A 134 -9.36 -4.86 -1.27
C SER A 134 -8.08 -5.56 -0.88
N GLY A 135 -8.00 -6.04 0.35
CA GLY A 135 -6.86 -6.80 0.78
C GLY A 135 -7.17 -7.64 2.00
N TYR A 136 -6.28 -8.57 2.29
CA TYR A 136 -6.36 -9.40 3.47
C TYR A 136 -4.99 -9.57 4.09
N LEU A 137 -4.99 -9.92 5.37
CA LEU A 137 -3.81 -10.34 6.11
C LEU A 137 -4.25 -11.41 7.09
N ALA A 138 -3.58 -12.55 7.08
CA ALA A 138 -3.96 -13.69 7.90
C ALA A 138 -2.74 -14.45 8.38
N GLN A 139 -2.80 -14.85 9.63
CA GLN A 139 -1.89 -15.84 10.19
C GLN A 139 -2.72 -16.95 10.81
N ASP A 140 -2.48 -18.18 10.35
CA ASP A 140 -3.25 -19.33 10.78
C ASP A 140 -3.15 -19.53 12.31
N GLY A 141 -4.27 -19.88 12.92
CA GLY A 141 -4.40 -19.99 14.37
C GLY A 141 -4.21 -18.67 15.15
N GLN A 142 -4.10 -17.51 14.49
CA GLN A 142 -3.83 -16.22 15.13
C GLN A 142 -4.87 -15.16 14.78
N HIS A 143 -4.92 -14.68 13.54
CA HIS A 143 -5.76 -13.54 13.17
C HIS A 143 -6.11 -13.53 11.68
N ARG A 144 -7.18 -12.80 11.35
CA ARG A 144 -7.58 -12.44 9.99
C ARG A 144 -8.00 -10.99 9.96
N LEU A 145 -7.47 -10.25 9.01
CA LEU A 145 -7.86 -8.88 8.72
C LEU A 145 -8.32 -8.83 7.27
N ALA A 146 -9.33 -8.04 7.01
CA ALA A 146 -9.73 -7.67 5.66
C ALA A 146 -9.84 -6.14 5.57
N VAL A 147 -9.36 -5.59 4.47
CA VAL A 147 -9.51 -4.18 4.13
C VAL A 147 -10.30 -4.07 2.84
N SER A 148 -11.22 -3.12 2.81
CA SER A 148 -11.89 -2.64 1.60
C SER A 148 -11.84 -1.12 1.59
N GLY A 149 -11.58 -0.49 0.47
CA GLY A 149 -11.45 0.95 0.44
C GLY A 149 -11.73 1.56 -0.93
N ASP A 150 -12.24 2.78 -0.89
CA ASP A 150 -12.47 3.63 -2.05
C ASP A 150 -11.38 4.71 -2.06
N LEU A 151 -10.44 4.57 -2.99
CA LEU A 151 -9.27 5.45 -3.06
C LEU A 151 -9.63 6.88 -3.44
N LEU A 152 -10.70 7.10 -4.22
CA LEU A 152 -11.14 8.44 -4.59
C LEU A 152 -11.92 9.12 -3.47
N ALA A 153 -12.76 8.37 -2.76
CA ALA A 153 -13.45 8.86 -1.57
C ALA A 153 -12.56 8.92 -0.33
N ARG A 154 -11.29 8.49 -0.44
CA ARG A 154 -10.27 8.47 0.62
C ARG A 154 -10.78 7.85 1.92
N ARG A 155 -11.44 6.71 1.77
CA ARG A 155 -12.01 5.95 2.88
C ARG A 155 -11.64 4.49 2.75
N ALA A 156 -11.38 3.85 3.86
CA ALA A 156 -11.24 2.41 3.95
C ALA A 156 -11.98 1.89 5.17
N GLN A 157 -12.47 0.66 5.06
CA GLN A 157 -13.00 -0.10 6.15
C GLN A 157 -12.09 -1.30 6.37
N VAL A 158 -11.62 -1.46 7.60
CA VAL A 158 -10.82 -2.59 8.03
C VAL A 158 -11.63 -3.39 9.04
N SER A 159 -11.81 -4.69 8.78
CA SER A 159 -12.31 -5.64 9.75
C SER A 159 -11.15 -6.48 10.27
N VAL A 160 -11.25 -6.85 11.54
CA VAL A 160 -10.26 -7.68 12.22
C VAL A 160 -10.96 -8.75 13.03
N GLU A 161 -10.44 -9.96 12.97
CA GLU A 161 -10.80 -11.11 13.77
C GLU A 161 -9.52 -11.71 14.35
N VAL A 162 -9.51 -11.98 15.65
CA VAL A 162 -8.38 -12.57 16.36
C VAL A 162 -8.81 -13.77 17.18
N GLN A 163 -7.92 -14.75 17.27
CA GLN A 163 -8.09 -15.88 18.16
C GLN A 163 -7.83 -15.48 19.62
N PRO A 164 -8.38 -16.22 20.60
CA PRO A 164 -7.99 -16.07 21.99
C PRO A 164 -6.47 -16.22 22.13
N ASN A 165 -5.81 -15.23 22.73
CA ASN A 165 -4.35 -15.14 22.89
C ASN A 165 -3.54 -14.85 21.63
N ALA A 166 -4.17 -14.33 20.56
CA ALA A 166 -3.42 -13.93 19.37
C ALA A 166 -2.38 -12.86 19.72
N ALA A 167 -1.15 -13.00 19.23
CA ALA A 167 -0.04 -12.10 19.56
C ALA A 167 -0.28 -10.64 19.09
N LEU A 168 -1.16 -10.45 18.10
CA LEU A 168 -1.58 -9.13 17.60
C LEU A 168 -2.60 -8.43 18.53
N THR A 169 -3.24 -9.15 19.45
CA THR A 169 -4.31 -8.61 20.31
C THR A 169 -3.90 -7.37 21.12
N PRO A 170 -2.73 -7.34 21.81
CA PRO A 170 -2.33 -6.17 22.58
C PRO A 170 -2.12 -4.92 21.71
N VAL A 171 -1.61 -5.08 20.48
CA VAL A 171 -1.43 -3.97 19.52
C VAL A 171 -2.76 -3.40 19.11
N LEU A 172 -3.72 -4.27 18.75
CA LEU A 172 -5.05 -3.85 18.33
C LEU A 172 -5.80 -3.16 19.47
N ARG A 173 -5.67 -3.63 20.71
CA ARG A 173 -6.26 -2.95 21.88
C ARG A 173 -5.57 -1.62 22.17
N GLY A 174 -4.24 -1.56 22.09
CA GLY A 174 -3.47 -0.33 22.27
C GLY A 174 -3.81 0.75 21.25
N GLY A 175 -4.07 0.35 19.99
CA GLY A 175 -4.57 1.23 18.94
C GLY A 175 -6.07 1.52 19.03
N GLN A 176 -6.79 0.93 19.99
CA GLN A 176 -8.25 0.95 20.11
C GLN A 176 -9.01 0.30 18.95
N TRP A 177 -8.40 -0.56 18.14
CA TRP A 177 -9.07 -1.29 17.08
C TRP A 177 -9.96 -2.42 17.62
N LEU A 178 -9.65 -2.94 18.80
CA LEU A 178 -10.45 -3.91 19.54
C LEU A 178 -10.81 -3.37 20.94
N GLY A 179 -12.01 -3.73 21.42
CA GLY A 179 -12.40 -3.55 22.82
C GLY A 179 -11.62 -4.48 23.77
N ALA A 180 -11.78 -4.27 25.08
CA ALA A 180 -11.03 -4.99 26.11
C ALA A 180 -11.18 -6.52 26.04
N GLU A 181 -12.37 -7.01 25.67
CA GLU A 181 -12.67 -8.45 25.56
C GLU A 181 -13.12 -8.86 24.15
N ALA A 182 -13.12 -7.92 23.21
CA ALA A 182 -13.57 -8.19 21.84
C ALA A 182 -12.51 -9.01 21.08
N LEU A 183 -12.99 -10.03 20.35
CA LEU A 183 -12.20 -10.81 19.40
C LEU A 183 -12.40 -10.36 17.95
N GLN A 184 -13.37 -9.48 17.72
CA GLN A 184 -13.68 -8.92 16.41
C GLN A 184 -13.83 -7.41 16.51
N GLY A 185 -13.46 -6.71 15.44
CA GLY A 185 -13.52 -5.26 15.38
C GLY A 185 -13.65 -4.76 13.95
N GLN A 186 -14.13 -3.53 13.82
CA GLN A 186 -14.26 -2.86 12.54
C GLN A 186 -13.92 -1.38 12.71
N ARG A 187 -13.13 -0.84 11.78
CA ARG A 187 -12.70 0.55 11.77
C ARG A 187 -12.84 1.16 10.38
N GLU A 188 -13.41 2.35 10.34
CA GLU A 188 -13.36 3.21 9.17
C GLU A 188 -12.14 4.14 9.30
N ILE A 189 -11.37 4.26 8.23
CA ILE A 189 -10.17 5.09 8.11
C ILE A 189 -10.44 6.11 7.02
N ARG A 190 -10.08 7.38 7.26
CA ARG A 190 -10.18 8.47 6.28
C ARG A 190 -8.86 9.23 6.20
N TRP A 191 -8.50 9.73 5.02
CA TRP A 191 -7.25 10.49 4.78
C TRP A 191 -7.40 11.60 3.73
#